data_AF-A0A1V0D9Q5-F1
#
_entry.id   AF-A0A1V0D9Q5-F1
#
_cell.length_a   1.000
_cell.length_b   1.000
_cell.length_c   1.000
_cell.angle_alpha   90.00
_cell.angle_beta   90.00
_cell.angle_gamma   90.00
#
_symmetry.space_group_name_H-M   'P 1'
#
loop_
_entity.id
_entity.type
_entity.pdbx_description
1 polymer ?
#
loop_
_entity_poly.entity_id
_entity_poly.type
_entity_poly.pdbx_seq_one_letter_code
_entity_poly.pdbx_strand_id
1 'polypeptide(L)'
;MTITGTVVYNDFEGGFWGIVADDGQALRPLDGLPEAVRKEGCRVETEVEPVQVLSFAMWGTPVKIHAIRPAEPGTGAGESKA
;
A
#
# COMPACT_ATOMS: atom_id res chain seq x y z
N MET A 1 11.39 -5.17 5.26
CA MET A 1 11.21 -3.99 6.16
C MET A 1 9.76 -3.89 6.56
N THR A 2 9.48 -3.47 7.80
CA THR A 2 8.10 -3.32 8.27
C THR A 2 7.67 -1.86 8.14
N ILE A 3 6.51 -1.64 7.51
CA ILE A 3 5.94 -0.31 7.29
C ILE A 3 4.46 -0.30 7.65
N THR A 4 3.95 0.88 7.99
CA THR A 4 2.53 1.15 8.13
C THR A 4 2.06 2.02 6.97
N GLY A 5 0.83 1.76 6.50
CA GLY A 5 0.31 2.44 5.33
C GLY A 5 -1.20 2.27 5.16
N THR A 6 -1.70 2.87 4.09
CA THR A 6 -3.10 2.86 3.71
C THR A 6 -3.26 2.14 2.38
N VAL A 7 -4.18 1.20 2.32
CA VAL A 7 -4.54 0.48 1.10
C VAL A 7 -5.32 1.40 0.17
N VAL A 8 -4.91 1.40 -1.10
CA VAL A 8 -5.55 2.18 -2.17
C VAL A 8 -5.83 1.30 -3.37
N TYR A 9 -6.93 1.56 -4.06
CA TYR A 9 -7.23 0.99 -5.36
C TYR A 9 -6.78 1.95 -6.47
N ASN A 10 -5.96 1.46 -7.37
CA ASN A 10 -5.55 2.17 -8.58
C ASN A 10 -6.39 1.63 -9.73
N ASP A 11 -7.14 2.49 -10.42
CA ASP A 11 -8.06 2.12 -11.51
C ASP A 11 -7.41 2.13 -12.91
N PHE A 12 -6.18 2.63 -13.03
CA PHE A 12 -5.36 2.52 -14.24
C PHE A 12 -4.71 1.13 -14.36
N GLU A 13 -4.09 0.85 -15.52
CA GLU A 13 -3.41 -0.43 -15.80
C GLU A 13 -4.30 -1.68 -15.60
N GLY A 14 -5.62 -1.55 -15.72
CA GLY A 14 -6.56 -2.67 -15.55
C GLY A 14 -7.01 -2.92 -14.11
N GLY A 15 -6.62 -2.07 -13.17
CA GLY A 15 -7.08 -2.13 -11.78
C GLY A 15 -6.18 -2.96 -10.87
N PHE A 16 -5.62 -2.35 -9.82
CA PHE A 16 -4.84 -3.08 -8.82
C PHE A 16 -4.86 -2.43 -7.44
N TRP A 17 -4.65 -3.24 -6.42
CA TRP A 17 -4.50 -2.78 -5.04
C TRP A 17 -3.03 -2.44 -4.73
N GLY A 18 -2.80 -1.26 -4.19
CA GLY A 18 -1.50 -0.78 -3.72
C GLY A 18 -1.53 -0.37 -2.25
N ILE A 19 -0.38 0.06 -1.73
CA ILE A 19 -0.25 0.62 -0.38
C ILE A 19 0.49 1.95 -0.50
N VAL A 20 -0.03 3.00 0.13
CA VAL A 20 0.71 4.25 0.35
C VAL A 20 1.20 4.21 1.80
N ALA A 21 2.53 4.15 1.98
CA ALA A 21 3.16 4.21 3.29
C ALA A 21 2.98 5.59 3.93
N ASP A 22 3.16 5.68 5.26
CA ASP A 22 2.97 6.95 6.00
C ASP A 22 3.92 8.07 5.62
N ASP A 23 5.08 7.71 5.11
CA ASP A 23 6.05 8.65 4.56
C ASP A 23 5.68 9.13 3.14
N GLY A 24 4.55 8.66 2.60
CA GLY A 24 4.05 8.99 1.27
C GLY A 24 4.58 8.07 0.16
N GLN A 25 5.41 7.08 0.47
CA GLN A 25 5.92 6.16 -0.54
C GLN A 25 4.80 5.24 -1.06
N ALA A 26 4.58 5.27 -2.38
CA ALA A 26 3.71 4.33 -3.06
C ALA A 26 4.41 2.97 -3.23
N LEU A 27 3.76 1.91 -2.80
CA LEU A 27 4.22 0.52 -2.91
C LEU A 27 3.27 -0.27 -3.80
N ARG A 28 3.84 -0.96 -4.79
CA ARG A 28 3.13 -1.82 -5.75
C ARG A 28 3.41 -3.29 -5.43
N PRO A 29 2.49 -3.99 -4.76
CA PRO A 29 2.59 -5.43 -4.53
C PRO A 29 2.57 -6.20 -5.85
N LEU A 30 3.61 -6.98 -6.13
CA LEU A 30 3.70 -7.75 -7.38
C LEU A 30 2.72 -8.92 -7.43
N ASP A 31 2.44 -9.53 -6.27
CA ASP A 31 1.51 -10.66 -6.13
C ASP A 31 0.10 -10.21 -5.70
N GLY A 32 -0.14 -8.89 -5.66
CA GLY A 32 -1.35 -8.29 -5.13
C GLY A 32 -1.46 -8.34 -3.60
N LEU A 33 -2.59 -7.90 -3.07
CA LEU A 33 -2.91 -7.96 -1.63
C LEU A 33 -3.85 -9.13 -1.32
N PRO A 34 -3.87 -9.68 -0.10
CA PRO A 34 -4.89 -10.65 0.30
C PRO A 34 -6.26 -9.98 0.46
N GLU A 35 -7.34 -10.72 0.18
CA GLU A 35 -8.72 -10.19 0.18
C GLU A 35 -9.12 -9.50 1.49
N ALA A 36 -8.63 -10.01 2.62
CA ALA A 36 -8.90 -9.48 3.96
C ALA A 36 -8.54 -7.99 4.13
N VAL A 37 -7.65 -7.45 3.28
CA VAL A 37 -7.21 -6.04 3.33
C VAL A 37 -7.54 -5.26 2.05
N ARG A 38 -8.19 -5.88 1.05
CA ARG A 38 -8.58 -5.24 -0.22
C ARG A 38 -9.79 -4.31 -0.04
N LYS A 39 -9.58 -3.24 0.74
CA LYS A 39 -10.59 -2.22 1.00
C LYS A 39 -9.92 -0.85 0.96
N GLU A 40 -10.51 0.05 0.19
CA GLU A 40 -10.05 1.44 0.09
C GLU A 40 -9.95 2.07 1.48
N GLY A 41 -8.84 2.75 1.76
CA GLY A 41 -8.60 3.38 3.06
C GLY A 41 -8.28 2.40 4.21
N CYS A 42 -8.16 1.09 3.94
CA CYS A 42 -7.82 0.12 4.97
C CYS A 42 -6.40 0.38 5.48
N ARG A 43 -6.29 0.50 6.80
CA ARG A 43 -5.01 0.71 7.47
C ARG A 43 -4.30 -0.62 7.67
N VAL A 44 -3.03 -0.70 7.32
CA VAL A 44 -2.25 -1.94 7.40
C VAL A 44 -0.86 -1.71 7.97
N GLU A 45 -0.35 -2.75 8.60
CA GLU A 45 1.07 -2.94 8.86
C GLU A 45 1.54 -4.13 8.02
N THR A 46 2.67 -3.96 7.31
CA THR A 46 3.16 -4.97 6.38
C THR A 46 4.67 -5.08 6.37
N GLU A 47 5.16 -6.30 6.24
CA GLU A 47 6.56 -6.59 5.93
C GLU A 47 6.73 -6.69 4.41
N VAL A 48 7.58 -5.81 3.86
CA VAL A 48 7.80 -5.68 2.43
C VAL A 48 9.28 -5.82 2.06
N GLU A 49 9.51 -6.32 0.86
CA GLU A 49 10.83 -6.40 0.23
C GLU A 49 10.78 -5.71 -1.14
N PRO A 50 11.53 -4.60 -1.35
CA PRO A 50 11.66 -3.98 -2.66
C PRO A 50 12.32 -4.91 -3.64
N VAL A 51 11.77 -4.99 -4.86
CA VAL A 51 12.32 -5.82 -5.92
C VAL A 51 12.69 -4.94 -7.11
N GLN A 52 13.91 -5.08 -7.59
CA GLN A 52 14.30 -4.49 -8.87
C GLN A 52 13.79 -5.37 -10.01
N VAL A 53 12.79 -4.87 -10.71
CA VAL A 53 12.23 -5.47 -11.91
C VAL A 53 12.22 -4.44 -13.02
N LEU A 54 12.51 -4.87 -14.25
CA LEU A 54 12.24 -4.05 -15.41
C LEU A 54 10.73 -3.96 -15.58
N SER A 55 10.16 -2.78 -15.39
CA SER A 55 8.72 -2.57 -15.41
C SER A 55 8.35 -1.30 -16.16
N PHE A 56 7.21 -1.34 -16.84
CA PHE A 56 6.55 -0.16 -17.42
C PHE A 56 5.50 0.44 -16.47
N ALA A 57 5.50 -0.01 -15.20
CA ALA A 57 4.68 0.53 -14.14
C ALA A 57 4.83 2.05 -14.04
N MET A 58 3.71 2.78 -14.13
CA MET A 58 3.73 4.23 -13.93
C MET A 58 3.56 4.65 -12.46
N TRP A 59 3.34 3.68 -11.56
CA TRP A 59 3.07 3.95 -10.15
C TRP A 59 3.68 2.91 -9.21
N GLY A 60 4.19 3.43 -8.10
CA GLY A 60 4.64 2.65 -6.95
C GLY A 60 5.97 1.92 -7.14
N THR A 61 6.63 1.67 -6.02
CA THR A 61 7.82 0.83 -5.96
C THR A 61 7.40 -0.63 -5.97
N PRO A 62 7.90 -1.48 -6.90
CA PRO A 62 7.62 -2.91 -6.88
C PRO A 62 8.09 -3.55 -5.58
N VAL A 63 7.20 -4.24 -4.89
CA VAL A 63 7.50 -4.94 -3.64
C VAL A 63 6.87 -6.34 -3.62
N LYS A 64 7.52 -7.24 -2.89
CA LYS A 64 6.89 -8.46 -2.38
C LYS A 64 6.38 -8.21 -0.96
N ILE A 65 5.21 -8.76 -0.68
CA ILE A 65 4.59 -8.72 0.64
C ILE A 65 4.86 -10.07 1.33
N HIS A 66 5.57 -10.03 2.46
CA HIS A 66 5.85 -11.23 3.25
C HIS A 66 4.80 -11.45 4.34
N ALA A 67 4.34 -10.37 4.95
CA ALA A 67 3.25 -10.38 5.92
C ALA A 67 2.44 -9.09 5.82
N ILE A 68 1.13 -9.18 6.06
CA ILE A 68 0.25 -8.01 6.10
C ILE A 68 -0.91 -8.27 7.06
N ARG A 69 -1.24 -7.26 7.85
CA ARG A 69 -2.36 -7.30 8.80
C ARG A 69 -3.06 -5.94 8.85
N PRO A 70 -4.37 -5.91 9.12
CA PRO A 70 -5.04 -4.68 9.50
C PRO A 70 -4.33 -4.03 10.68
N ALA A 71 -4.15 -2.73 10.63
CA ALA A 71 -3.65 -1.91 11.72
C ALA A 71 -4.78 -1.00 12.24
N GLU A 72 -4.66 -0.57 13.49
CA GLU A 72 -5.57 0.43 14.02
C GLU A 72 -5.46 1.73 13.21
N PRO A 73 -6.58 2.42 12.93
CA PRO A 73 -6.49 3.76 12.36
C PRO A 73 -5.68 4.63 13.32
N GLY A 74 -4.53 5.11 12.85
CA GLY A 74 -3.64 5.94 13.66
C GLY A 74 -4.42 7.13 14.20
N THR A 75 -4.50 7.26 15.52
CA THR A 75 -5.06 8.46 16.15
C THR A 75 -4.03 9.58 15.95
N GLY A 76 -4.13 10.28 14.82
CA GLY A 76 -3.24 11.35 14.41
C GLY A 76 -4.02 12.44 13.67
N ALA A 77 -4.08 13.61 14.30
CA ALA A 77 -4.83 14.79 13.88
C ALA A 77 -4.47 15.29 12.48
N GLY A 78 -5.49 15.78 11.77
CA GLY A 78 -5.38 16.39 10.45
C GLY A 78 -6.69 17.04 10.06
N GLU A 79 -7.22 17.89 10.93
CA GLU A 79 -8.19 18.90 10.59
C GLU A 79 -7.56 19.80 9.51
N SER A 80 -8.06 19.75 8.28
CA SER A 80 -7.84 20.82 7.30
C SER A 80 -8.99 20.87 6.31
N LYS A 81 -10.01 21.64 6.68
CA LYS A 81 -10.80 22.43 5.74
C LYS A 81 -11.14 23.74 6.44
N ALA A 82 -10.26 24.73 6.25
CA ALA A 82 -10.63 26.14 6.30
C ALA A 82 -11.07 26.57 4.89
#